data_AF-A0A3N1XYU0-F1
#
_entry.id   AF-A0A3N1XYU0-F1
#
_cell.length_a   1.000
_cell.length_b   1.000
_cell.length_c   1.000
_cell.angle_alpha   90.00
_cell.angle_beta   90.00
_cell.angle_gamma   90.00
#
_symmetry.space_group_name_H-M   'P 1'
#
loop_
_entity.id
_entity.type
_entity.pdbx_description
1 polymer ?
#
loop_
_entity_poly.entity_id
_entity_poly.type
_entity_poly.pdbx_seq_one_letter_code
_entity_poly.pdbx_strand_id
1 'polypeptide(L)'
;MDILKEFLRDEIQSEEEGLDIINFIESFNIRNGEYEGNRYVLKKIDNLNFFIFPEDIYPDGHKEVSGCISIYKTQLLKEIKEWAQSKGIFKEI
;
A
#
# COMPACT_ATOMS: atom_id res chain seq x y z
N MET A 1 14.12 -6.90 -6.55
CA MET A 1 13.44 -6.24 -5.42
C MET A 1 11.97 -6.29 -5.74
N ASP A 2 11.14 -6.85 -4.86
CA ASP A 2 9.72 -7.07 -5.11
C ASP A 2 8.94 -5.99 -4.34
N ILE A 3 8.67 -4.87 -5.03
CA ILE A 3 8.07 -3.65 -4.45
C ILE A 3 6.79 -3.97 -3.69
N LEU A 4 5.97 -4.88 -4.20
CA LEU A 4 4.71 -5.26 -3.55
C LEU A 4 4.97 -5.96 -2.21
N LYS A 5 5.90 -6.92 -2.16
CA LYS A 5 6.21 -7.62 -0.91
C LYS A 5 6.81 -6.71 0.15
N GLU A 6 7.64 -5.76 -0.28
CA GLU A 6 8.23 -4.79 0.64
C GLU A 6 7.19 -3.78 1.14
N PHE A 7 6.30 -3.30 0.28
CA PHE A 7 5.14 -2.50 0.66
C PHE A 7 4.31 -3.21 1.74
N LEU A 8 3.90 -4.47 1.50
CA LEU A 8 3.10 -5.23 2.46
C LEU A 8 3.82 -5.40 3.80
N ARG A 9 5.14 -5.60 3.79
CA ARG A 9 5.95 -5.76 4.99
C ARG A 9 6.12 -4.46 5.77
N ASP A 10 6.40 -3.37 5.08
CA ASP A 10 6.76 -2.09 5.70
C ASP A 10 5.52 -1.30 6.14
N GLU A 11 4.38 -1.49 5.45
CA GLU A 11 3.14 -0.73 5.68
C GLU A 11 2.05 -1.47 6.46
N ILE A 12 2.12 -2.80 6.60
CA ILE A 12 1.08 -3.60 7.28
C ILE A 12 1.72 -4.40 8.41
N GLN A 13 1.88 -3.75 9.56
CA GLN A 13 2.45 -4.34 10.78
C GLN A 13 1.37 -4.62 11.83
N SER A 14 0.20 -4.00 11.70
CA SER A 14 -0.95 -4.11 12.59
C SER A 14 -2.28 -4.17 11.82
N GLU A 15 -3.35 -4.55 12.52
CA GLU A 15 -4.70 -4.61 11.94
C GLU A 15 -5.19 -3.22 11.54
N GLU A 16 -4.89 -2.19 12.35
CA GLU A 16 -5.27 -0.80 12.09
C GLU A 16 -4.66 -0.28 10.78
N GLU A 17 -3.34 -0.44 10.59
CA GLU A 17 -2.66 -0.01 9.37
C GLU A 17 -3.20 -0.72 8.11
N GLY A 18 -3.45 -2.04 8.22
CA GLY A 18 -4.05 -2.82 7.15
C GLY A 18 -5.45 -2.33 6.78
N LEU A 19 -6.27 -2.02 7.80
CA LEU A 19 -7.63 -1.50 7.60
C LEU A 19 -7.63 -0.10 6.98
N ASP A 20 -6.71 0.78 7.39
CA ASP A 20 -6.60 2.13 6.82
C ASP A 20 -6.26 2.10 5.33
N ILE A 21 -5.33 1.24 4.93
CA ILE A 21 -4.98 1.03 3.51
C ILE A 21 -6.20 0.48 2.75
N ILE A 22 -6.90 -0.51 3.29
CA ILE A 22 -8.12 -1.06 2.67
C ILE A 22 -9.20 0.01 2.53
N ASN A 23 -9.44 0.81 3.57
CA ASN A 23 -10.41 1.89 3.56
C ASN A 23 -10.10 2.92 2.47
N PHE A 24 -8.83 3.28 2.28
CA PHE A 24 -8.40 4.15 1.20
C PHE A 24 -8.64 3.54 -0.20
N ILE A 25 -8.28 2.27 -0.39
CA ILE A 25 -8.50 1.53 -1.65
C ILE A 25 -10.00 1.45 -1.99
N GLU A 26 -10.83 1.17 -0.99
CA GLU A 26 -12.26 0.92 -1.15
C GLU A 26 -13.11 2.20 -1.20
N SER A 27 -12.60 3.33 -0.71
CA SER A 27 -13.33 4.60 -0.71
C SER A 27 -13.71 5.07 -2.11
N PHE A 28 -15.00 4.96 -2.46
CA PHE A 28 -15.54 5.49 -3.71
C PHE A 28 -15.56 7.02 -3.77
N ASN A 29 -15.55 7.68 -2.61
CA ASN A 29 -15.50 9.14 -2.49
C ASN A 29 -14.12 9.68 -2.87
N ILE A 30 -13.07 8.89 -2.67
CA ILE A 30 -11.71 9.21 -3.12
C ILE A 30 -11.51 8.60 -4.51
N ARG A 31 -11.74 9.40 -5.55
CA ARG A 31 -11.59 8.95 -6.94
C ARG A 31 -10.13 8.85 -7.38
N ASN A 32 -9.27 9.70 -6.82
CA ASN A 32 -7.82 9.67 -6.96
C ASN A 32 -7.21 10.30 -5.69
N GLY A 33 -5.97 9.94 -5.37
CA GLY A 33 -5.29 10.44 -4.17
C GLY A 33 -4.06 9.61 -3.83
N GLU A 34 -3.42 9.97 -2.72
CA GLU A 34 -2.24 9.27 -2.18
C GLU A 34 -2.53 8.88 -0.73
N TYR A 35 -2.15 7.66 -0.39
CA TYR A 35 -1.94 7.23 1.00
C TYR A 35 -0.43 7.22 1.23
N GLU A 36 0.03 8.11 2.09
CA GLU A 36 1.43 8.20 2.51
C GLU A 36 1.63 7.28 3.72
N GLY A 37 2.34 6.18 3.52
CA GLY A 37 2.71 5.24 4.57
C GLY A 37 4.03 5.61 5.24
N ASN A 38 4.62 4.62 5.91
CA ASN A 38 5.92 4.70 6.57
C ASN A 38 7.06 4.92 5.59
N ARG A 39 7.10 4.14 4.51
CA ARG A 39 8.15 4.18 3.47
C ARG A 39 7.57 4.26 2.06
N TYR A 40 6.37 3.73 1.84
CA TYR A 40 5.75 3.65 0.53
C TYR A 40 4.57 4.59 0.39
N VAL A 41 4.38 5.06 -0.83
CA VAL A 41 3.16 5.76 -1.25
C VAL A 41 2.31 4.81 -2.08
N LEU A 42 1.05 4.67 -1.69
CA LEU A 42 0.01 4.03 -2.49
C LEU A 42 -0.80 5.13 -3.20
N LYS A 43 -0.54 5.31 -4.49
CA LYS A 43 -1.22 6.31 -5.32
C LYS A 43 -2.42 5.68 -6.03
N LYS A 44 -3.61 6.14 -5.69
CA LYS A 44 -4.86 5.80 -6.36
C LYS A 44 -5.01 6.66 -7.61
N ILE A 45 -5.00 6.01 -8.78
CA ILE A 45 -5.16 6.69 -10.08
C ILE A 45 -6.64 6.81 -10.43
N ASP A 46 -7.38 5.72 -10.19
CA ASP A 46 -8.83 5.67 -10.29
C ASP A 46 -9.39 4.62 -9.28
N ASN A 47 -10.66 4.25 -9.39
CA ASN A 47 -11.28 3.27 -8.48
C ASN A 47 -10.74 1.84 -8.62
N LEU A 48 -9.95 1.56 -9.66
CA LEU A 48 -9.50 0.24 -10.08
C LEU A 48 -7.97 0.14 -10.18
N ASN A 49 -7.27 1.23 -10.46
CA ASN A 49 -5.84 1.23 -10.76
C ASN A 49 -5.02 2.01 -9.72
N PHE A 50 -3.92 1.41 -9.28
CA PHE A 50 -3.03 1.95 -8.26
C PHE A 50 -1.57 1.88 -8.71
N PHE A 51 -0.77 2.84 -8.25
CA PHE A 51 0.69 2.76 -8.25
C PHE A 51 1.21 2.61 -6.83
N ILE A 52 2.27 1.81 -6.67
CA ILE A 52 2.99 1.65 -5.40
C ILE A 52 4.45 1.95 -5.68
N PHE A 53 5.01 2.85 -4.88
CA PHE A 53 6.42 3.23 -4.98
C PHE A 53 7.01 3.60 -3.61
N PRO A 54 8.28 3.27 -3.34
CA PRO A 54 8.96 3.77 -2.15
C PRO A 54 9.21 5.28 -2.31
N GLU A 55 9.10 6.00 -1.20
CA GLU A 55 9.54 7.39 -1.07
C GLU A 55 10.59 7.46 0.03
N ASP A 56 11.84 7.17 -0.34
CA ASP A 56 12.96 7.20 0.60
C ASP A 56 13.43 8.65 0.80
N ILE A 57 13.46 9.11 2.06
CA ILE A 57 13.91 10.46 2.45
C ILE A 57 15.33 10.39 3.01
N TYR A 58 16.25 11.10 2.37
CA TYR A 58 17.65 11.13 2.76
C TYR A 58 17.97 12.25 3.76
N PRO A 59 19.15 12.22 4.43
CA PRO A 59 19.47 13.18 5.48
C PRO A 59 19.50 14.66 5.07
N ASP A 60 19.72 14.95 3.79
CA ASP A 60 19.69 16.30 3.21
C ASP A 60 18.27 16.73 2.77
N GLY A 61 17.26 15.88 3.01
CA GLY A 61 15.86 16.12 2.66
C GLY A 61 15.50 15.76 1.22
N HIS A 62 16.41 15.21 0.42
CA HIS A 62 16.02 14.74 -0.91
C HIS A 62 15.13 13.50 -0.82
N LYS A 63 14.11 13.48 -1.66
CA LYS A 63 13.21 12.34 -1.83
C LYS A 63 13.60 11.57 -3.08
N GLU A 64 13.71 10.25 -2.97
CA GLU A 64 13.96 9.37 -4.11
C GLU A 64 12.82 8.36 -4.28
N VAL A 65 12.42 8.17 -5.53
CA VAL A 65 11.54 7.08 -5.94
C VAL A 65 12.38 6.05 -6.71
N SER A 66 12.81 5.00 -6.02
CA SER A 66 13.72 3.98 -6.57
C SER A 66 13.04 2.94 -7.46
N GLY A 67 11.70 2.98 -7.57
CA GLY A 67 10.93 2.14 -8.48
C GLY A 67 9.42 2.38 -8.38
N CYS A 68 8.65 1.76 -9.26
CA CYS A 68 7.18 1.87 -9.25
C CYS A 68 6.56 0.63 -9.88
N ILE A 69 5.46 0.14 -9.30
CA ILE A 69 4.61 -0.88 -9.91
C ILE A 69 3.20 -0.34 -10.11
N SER A 70 2.51 -0.87 -11.11
CA SER A 70 1.07 -0.72 -11.25
C SER A 70 0.35 -2.00 -10.82
N ILE A 71 -0.79 -1.83 -10.15
CA ILE A 71 -1.57 -2.94 -9.62
C ILE A 71 -3.06 -2.62 -9.68
N TYR A 72 -3.85 -3.63 -10.05
CA TYR A 72 -5.30 -3.53 -10.09
C TYR A 72 -5.90 -3.79 -8.71
N LYS A 73 -7.01 -3.12 -8.38
CA LYS A 73 -7.69 -3.15 -7.08
C LYS A 73 -7.87 -4.55 -6.54
N THR A 74 -8.40 -5.46 -7.36
CA THR A 74 -8.70 -6.83 -6.89
C THR A 74 -7.44 -7.61 -6.56
N GLN A 75 -6.35 -7.41 -7.30
CA GLN A 75 -5.06 -8.02 -6.99
C GLN A 75 -4.46 -7.42 -5.71
N LEU A 76 -4.48 -6.09 -5.57
CA LEU A 76 -3.94 -5.42 -4.38
C LEU A 76 -4.67 -5.87 -3.10
N LEU A 77 -6.01 -5.89 -3.13
CA LEU A 77 -6.81 -6.35 -1.99
C LEU A 77 -6.56 -7.83 -1.67
N LYS A 78 -6.37 -8.67 -2.68
CA LYS A 78 -6.03 -10.08 -2.48
C LYS A 78 -4.69 -10.22 -1.75
N GLU A 79 -3.66 -9.53 -2.23
CA GLU A 79 -2.30 -9.60 -1.69
C GLU A 79 -2.23 -9.06 -0.26
N ILE A 80 -2.95 -7.97 0.04
CA ILE A 80 -3.10 -7.44 1.41
C ILE A 80 -3.72 -8.49 2.33
N LYS A 81 -4.83 -9.11 1.91
CA LYS A 81 -5.53 -10.12 2.72
C LYS A 81 -4.67 -11.34 2.98
N GLU A 82 -4.05 -11.89 1.93
CA GLU A 82 -3.17 -13.07 2.04
C GLU A 82 -1.96 -12.77 2.93
N TRP A 83 -1.35 -11.59 2.79
CA TRP A 83 -0.25 -11.15 3.65
C TRP A 83 -0.68 -11.06 5.12
N ALA A 84 -1.72 -10.29 5.41
CA ALA A 84 -2.18 -10.05 6.77
C ALA A 84 -2.64 -11.36 7.48
N GLN A 85 -3.30 -12.27 6.75
CA GLN A 85 -3.62 -13.61 7.26
C GLN A 85 -2.36 -14.43 7.55
N SER A 86 -1.37 -14.43 6.64
CA SER A 86 -0.11 -15.16 6.83
C SER A 86 0.70 -14.66 8.05
N LYS A 87 0.47 -13.41 8.46
CA LYS A 87 1.10 -12.78 9.64
C LYS A 87 0.25 -12.87 10.91
N GLY A 88 -0.96 -13.42 10.83
CA GLY A 88 -1.90 -13.46 11.96
C GLY A 88 -2.40 -12.07 12.38
N ILE A 89 -2.30 -11.08 11.49
CA ILE A 89 -2.78 -9.70 11.70
C ILE A 89 -4.30 -9.67 11.59
N PHE A 90 -4.85 -10.29 10.55
CA PHE A 90 -6.29 -10.52 10.44
C PHE A 90 -6.61 -11.93 10.94
N LYS A 91 -7.42 -12.02 11.99
CA LYS A 91 -7.80 -13.31 12.58
C LYS A 91 -8.91 -14.00 11.80
N GLU A 92 -9.89 -13.26 11.28
CA GLU A 92 -10.97 -13.75 10.40
C GLU A 92 -11.49 -12.57 9.55
N ILE A 93 -11.54 -12.72 8.21
CA ILE A 93 -12.34 -11.87 7.30
C ILE A 93 -13.30 -12.78 6.55
#